data_AF-A0A2D0LBP8-F1
#
_entry.id   AF-A0A2D0LBP8-F1
#
_cell.length_a   1.000
_cell.length_b   1.000
_cell.length_c   1.000
_cell.angle_alpha   90.00
_cell.angle_beta   90.00
_cell.angle_gamma   90.00
#
_symmetry.space_group_name_H-M   'P 1'
#
loop_
_entity.id
_entity.type
_entity.pdbx_description
1 polymer ?
#
loop_
_entity_poly.entity_id
_entity_poly.type
_entity_poly.pdbx_seq_one_letter_code
_entity_poly.pdbx_strand_id
1 'polypeptide(L)'
;MDLYLSSPLAELPACVISGDALQNIGFTAEALFHITQFANGLILSLIEPETEPDLAALFHQTELDPHQGIDWVRDNGKLYLAGDWLAESSLLDHPVSIETAHGLIVIRAELPILLA
;
A
#
# COMPACT_ATOMS: atom_id res chain seq x y z
N MET A 1 1.45 -5.40 13.81
CA MET A 1 0.94 -4.64 12.66
C MET A 1 -0.30 -5.35 12.22
N ASP A 2 -1.38 -4.61 12.05
CA ASP A 2 -2.70 -5.15 11.75
C ASP A 2 -3.16 -4.66 10.38
N LEU A 3 -3.74 -5.56 9.61
CA LEU A 3 -4.22 -5.32 8.25
C LEU A 3 -5.71 -5.65 8.18
N TYR A 4 -6.51 -4.69 7.70
CA TYR A 4 -7.92 -4.85 7.47
C TYR A 4 -8.25 -4.59 6.00
N LEU A 5 -8.86 -5.56 5.34
CA LEU A 5 -9.29 -5.47 3.94
C LEU A 5 -10.82 -5.53 3.88
N SER A 6 -11.40 -4.67 3.06
CA SER A 6 -12.85 -4.61 2.85
C SER A 6 -13.19 -4.29 1.40
N SER A 7 -14.29 -4.85 0.91
CA SER A 7 -14.84 -4.54 -0.41
C SER A 7 -16.37 -4.49 -0.29
N PRO A 8 -16.93 -3.38 0.23
CA PRO A 8 -18.37 -3.21 0.30
C PRO A 8 -18.96 -3.10 -1.11
N LEU A 9 -20.13 -3.71 -1.35
CA LEU A 9 -20.82 -3.59 -2.62
C LEU A 9 -21.10 -2.11 -2.95
N ALA A 10 -20.66 -1.66 -4.13
CA ALA A 10 -20.74 -0.29 -4.63
C ALA A 10 -19.80 0.75 -3.97
N GLU A 11 -18.79 0.32 -3.20
CA GLU A 11 -17.67 1.16 -2.77
C GLU A 11 -16.35 0.64 -3.35
N LEU A 12 -15.35 1.52 -3.44
CA LEU A 12 -14.00 1.10 -3.81
C LEU A 12 -13.45 0.15 -2.75
N PRO A 13 -12.78 -0.95 -3.13
CA PRO A 13 -12.11 -1.79 -2.16
C PRO A 13 -11.10 -0.97 -1.36
N ALA A 14 -10.98 -1.29 -0.08
CA ALA A 14 -10.17 -0.55 0.87
C ALA A 14 -9.28 -1.47 1.72
N CYS A 15 -8.11 -0.95 2.04
CA CYS A 15 -7.08 -1.56 2.87
C CYS A 15 -6.67 -0.57 3.97
N VAL A 16 -6.72 -1.00 5.22
CA VAL A 16 -6.27 -0.20 6.37
C VAL A 16 -5.14 -0.94 7.06
N ILE A 17 -4.01 -0.25 7.21
CA ILE A 17 -2.83 -0.76 7.91
C ILE A 17 -2.63 0.06 9.18
N SER A 18 -2.44 -0.62 10.30
CA SER A 18 -2.33 0.03 11.60
C SER A 18 -1.39 -0.71 12.55
N GLY A 19 -1.13 -0.06 13.69
CA GLY A 19 -0.32 -0.57 14.79
C GLY A 19 1.03 0.12 14.89
N ASP A 20 1.58 0.12 16.11
CA ASP A 20 2.75 0.92 16.47
C ASP A 20 4.03 0.55 15.69
N ALA A 21 4.06 -0.65 15.09
CA ALA A 21 5.16 -1.10 14.25
C ALA A 21 5.42 -0.19 13.03
N LEU A 22 4.41 0.52 12.51
CA LEU A 22 4.54 1.43 11.37
C LEU A 22 5.56 2.55 11.63
N GLN A 23 5.49 3.16 12.81
CA GLN A 23 6.41 4.23 13.20
C GLN A 23 7.86 3.71 13.30
N ASN A 24 8.05 2.47 13.75
CA ASN A 24 9.38 1.86 13.88
C ASN A 24 10.05 1.59 12.52
N ILE A 25 9.27 1.54 11.45
CA ILE A 25 9.76 1.38 10.07
C ILE A 25 9.64 2.68 9.25
N GLY A 26 9.43 3.83 9.91
CA GLY A 26 9.47 5.16 9.30
C GLY A 26 8.13 5.69 8.79
N PHE A 27 7.05 4.92 8.82
CA PHE A 27 5.70 5.39 8.48
C PHE A 27 5.09 6.14 9.66
N THR A 28 5.54 7.37 9.85
CA THR A 28 5.03 8.32 10.87
C THR A 28 3.91 9.18 10.30
N ALA A 29 3.12 9.83 11.17
CA ALA A 29 2.04 10.72 10.75
C ALA A 29 2.56 11.80 9.78
N GLU A 30 1.78 12.08 8.73
CA GLU A 30 2.12 12.99 7.64
C GLU A 30 3.35 12.57 6.81
N ALA A 31 3.83 11.33 6.93
CA ALA A 31 4.81 10.79 5.99
C ALA A 31 4.13 10.48 4.66
N LEU A 32 4.78 10.84 3.55
CA LEU A 32 4.32 10.52 2.20
C LEU A 32 4.78 9.12 1.82
N PHE A 33 3.92 8.36 1.14
CA PHE A 33 4.31 7.06 0.60
C PHE A 33 3.72 6.82 -0.78
N HIS A 34 4.51 6.14 -1.60
CA HIS A 34 4.12 5.63 -2.90
C HIS A 34 3.53 4.23 -2.75
N ILE A 35 2.53 3.96 -3.56
CA ILE A 35 1.81 2.70 -3.64
C ILE A 35 1.99 2.14 -5.04
N THR A 36 2.36 0.87 -5.12
CA THR A 36 2.49 0.16 -6.39
C THR A 36 1.84 -1.20 -6.27
N GLN A 37 0.84 -1.47 -7.10
CA GLN A 37 0.32 -2.82 -7.30
C GLN A 37 1.31 -3.64 -8.11
N PHE A 38 1.50 -4.89 -7.73
CA PHE A 38 2.31 -5.83 -8.49
C PHE A 38 1.70 -7.22 -8.36
N ALA A 39 1.67 -7.99 -9.45
CA ALA A 39 1.20 -9.38 -9.47
C ALA A 39 0.01 -9.65 -8.52
N ASN A 40 0.28 -10.26 -7.37
CA ASN A 40 -0.68 -10.67 -6.35
C ASN A 40 -0.55 -9.85 -5.03
N GLY A 41 -0.21 -8.57 -5.11
CA GLY A 41 0.07 -7.77 -3.93
C GLY A 41 0.35 -6.30 -4.17
N LEU A 42 0.77 -5.63 -3.11
CA LEU A 42 1.09 -4.21 -3.07
C LEU A 42 2.47 -3.97 -2.44
N ILE A 43 3.18 -2.98 -2.96
CA ILE A 43 4.37 -2.40 -2.36
C ILE A 43 4.03 -0.99 -1.93
N LEU A 44 4.32 -0.67 -0.67
CA LEU A 44 4.25 0.68 -0.12
C LEU A 44 5.67 1.12 0.22
N SER A 45 6.11 2.21 -0.38
CA SER A 45 7.45 2.76 -0.20
C SER A 45 7.36 4.18 0.32
N LEU A 46 8.07 4.51 1.40
CA LEU A 46 8.16 5.91 1.83
C LEU A 46 8.77 6.77 0.73
N ILE A 47 8.20 7.95 0.55
CA ILE A 47 8.79 9.02 -0.25
C ILE A 47 9.46 9.96 0.74
N GLU A 48 10.74 10.23 0.54
CA GLU A 48 11.49 11.24 1.27
C GLU A 48 11.54 12.52 0.43
N PRO A 49 10.69 13.54 0.68
CA PRO A 49 10.59 14.70 -0.21
C PRO A 49 11.90 15.49 -0.33
N GLU A 50 12.76 15.42 0.68
CA GLU A 50 14.07 16.08 0.73
C GLU A 50 15.12 15.42 -0.17
N THR A 51 14.94 14.13 -0.48
CA THR A 51 15.88 13.34 -1.31
C THR A 51 15.27 12.92 -2.65
N GLU A 52 13.95 13.07 -2.83
CA GLU A 52 13.24 12.89 -4.09
C GLU A 52 13.51 14.06 -5.05
N PRO A 53 14.31 13.86 -6.11
CA PRO A 53 14.79 14.95 -6.97
C PRO A 53 13.68 15.66 -7.76
N ASP A 54 12.58 14.97 -8.08
CA ASP A 54 11.46 15.55 -8.81
C ASP A 54 10.12 14.96 -8.37
N LEU A 55 9.68 15.41 -7.19
CA LEU A 55 8.41 14.99 -6.60
C LEU A 55 7.22 15.29 -7.53
N ALA A 56 7.26 16.38 -8.30
CA ALA A 56 6.19 16.74 -9.23
C ALA A 56 6.09 15.75 -10.40
N ALA A 57 7.23 15.32 -10.95
CA ALA A 57 7.25 14.27 -11.96
C ALA A 57 6.75 12.94 -11.39
N LEU A 58 7.12 12.59 -10.16
CA LEU A 58 6.62 11.38 -9.49
C LEU A 58 5.09 11.41 -9.39
N PHE A 59 4.49 12.48 -8.84
CA PHE A 59 3.04 12.66 -8.78
C PHE A 59 2.40 12.51 -10.16
N HIS A 60 2.95 13.19 -11.17
CA HIS A 60 2.40 13.15 -12.53
C HIS A 60 2.46 11.75 -13.15
N GLN A 61 3.54 11.00 -12.92
CA GLN A 61 3.68 9.62 -13.41
C GLN A 61 2.71 8.68 -12.71
N THR A 62 2.57 8.81 -11.39
CA THR A 62 1.61 8.04 -10.60
C THR A 62 0.17 8.29 -11.07
N GLU A 63 -0.23 9.53 -11.33
CA GLU A 63 -1.59 9.85 -11.83
C GLU A 63 -1.91 9.23 -13.20
N LEU A 64 -0.90 8.91 -14.00
CA LEU A 64 -1.06 8.30 -15.32
C LEU A 64 -1.08 6.76 -15.28
N ASP A 65 -0.77 6.13 -14.15
CA ASP A 65 -0.73 4.68 -14.00
C ASP A 65 -1.84 4.19 -13.04
N PRO A 66 -2.84 3.43 -13.53
CA PRO A 66 -3.95 2.94 -12.69
C PRO A 66 -3.51 1.94 -11.61
N HIS A 67 -2.28 1.41 -11.69
CA HIS A 67 -1.72 0.47 -10.73
C HIS A 67 -0.86 1.16 -9.66
N GLN A 68 -0.80 2.49 -9.66
CA GLN A 68 -0.02 3.27 -8.70
C GLN A 68 -0.91 4.26 -7.94
N GLY A 69 -0.41 4.74 -6.81
CA GLY A 69 -1.06 5.79 -6.03
C GLY A 69 -0.07 6.43 -5.07
N ILE A 70 -0.32 7.66 -4.64
CA ILE A 70 0.45 8.30 -3.58
C ILE A 70 -0.53 8.75 -2.51
N ASP A 71 -0.20 8.49 -1.25
CA ASP A 71 -0.99 8.95 -0.13
C ASP A 71 -0.10 9.27 1.08
N TRP A 72 -0.72 9.86 2.09
CA TRP A 72 -0.11 10.27 3.34
C TRP A 72 -0.52 9.33 4.46
N VAL A 73 0.42 8.99 5.34
CA VAL A 73 0.07 8.39 6.63
C VAL A 73 -0.78 9.40 7.39
N ARG A 74 -1.97 9.00 7.81
CA ARG A 74 -2.90 9.91 8.49
C ARG A 74 -2.35 10.35 9.85
N ASP A 75 -2.89 11.43 10.37
CA ASP A 75 -2.62 11.98 11.71
C ASP A 75 -2.66 10.92 12.84
N ASN A 76 -3.53 9.93 12.71
CA ASN A 76 -3.69 8.81 13.63
C ASN A 76 -2.65 7.68 13.46
N GLY A 77 -1.66 7.86 12.58
CA GLY A 77 -0.58 6.91 12.32
C GLY A 77 -0.97 5.71 11.46
N LYS A 78 -2.14 5.73 10.81
CA LYS A 78 -2.64 4.63 9.97
C LYS A 78 -2.55 4.97 8.49
N LEU A 79 -2.41 3.93 7.68
CA LEU A 79 -2.49 4.02 6.23
C LEU A 79 -3.87 3.57 5.79
N TYR A 80 -4.52 4.37 4.95
CA TYR A 80 -5.82 4.07 4.37
C TYR A 80 -5.67 4.09 2.86
N LEU A 81 -5.85 2.94 2.22
CA LEU A 81 -5.69 2.78 0.78
C LEU A 81 -7.05 2.41 0.22
N ALA A 82 -7.49 3.07 -0.84
CA ALA A 82 -8.70 2.68 -1.57
C ALA A 82 -8.45 2.74 -3.07
N GLY A 83 -8.99 1.76 -3.79
CA GLY A 83 -8.96 1.76 -5.26
C GLY A 83 -9.10 0.38 -5.88
N ASP A 84 -9.41 0.37 -7.17
CA ASP A 84 -9.73 -0.85 -7.93
C ASP A 84 -8.55 -1.81 -8.03
N TRP A 85 -7.31 -1.29 -7.97
CA TRP A 85 -6.07 -2.05 -7.92
C TRP A 85 -6.00 -3.03 -6.72
N LEU A 86 -6.77 -2.81 -5.66
CA LEU A 86 -6.95 -3.80 -4.59
C LEU A 86 -7.78 -5.01 -5.02
N ALA A 87 -8.84 -4.81 -5.82
CA ALA A 87 -9.63 -5.93 -6.37
C ALA A 87 -8.80 -6.78 -7.34
N GLU A 88 -7.87 -6.17 -8.05
CA GLU A 88 -6.99 -6.86 -8.99
C GLU A 88 -5.79 -7.54 -8.30
N SER A 89 -5.46 -7.18 -7.06
CA SER A 89 -4.29 -7.68 -6.33
C SER A 89 -4.43 -9.07 -5.70
N SER A 90 -5.58 -9.76 -5.87
CA SER A 90 -5.93 -11.02 -5.19
C SER A 90 -5.93 -10.94 -3.64
N LEU A 91 -5.65 -9.77 -3.04
CA LEU A 91 -5.56 -9.60 -1.59
C LEU A 91 -6.90 -9.81 -0.88
N LEU A 92 -8.02 -9.51 -1.55
CA LEU A 92 -9.36 -9.59 -0.95
C LEU A 92 -9.84 -11.03 -0.74
N ASP A 93 -9.36 -11.98 -1.55
CA ASP A 93 -9.91 -13.34 -1.64
C ASP A 93 -8.98 -14.41 -1.06
N HIS A 94 -7.78 -14.03 -0.63
CA HIS A 94 -6.75 -14.95 -0.18
C HIS A 94 -6.15 -14.53 1.17
N PRO A 95 -5.59 -15.47 1.95
CA PRO A 95 -4.73 -15.13 3.08
C PRO A 95 -3.60 -14.21 2.61
N VAL A 96 -3.11 -13.35 3.51
CA VAL A 96 -2.12 -12.34 3.17
C VAL A 96 -0.90 -12.45 4.07
N SER A 97 0.28 -12.35 3.46
CA SER A 97 1.54 -12.17 4.16
C SER A 97 2.00 -10.71 4.08
N ILE A 98 2.72 -10.27 5.11
CA ILE A 98 3.28 -8.92 5.15
C ILE A 98 4.75 -8.98 5.53
N GLU A 99 5.58 -8.37 4.69
CA GLU A 99 7.01 -8.18 4.92
C GLU A 99 7.29 -6.70 5.09
N THR A 100 8.18 -6.37 6.04
CA THR A 100 8.49 -4.96 6.36
C THR A 100 9.98 -4.73 6.46
N ALA A 101 10.43 -3.60 5.94
CA ALA A 101 11.74 -3.02 6.21
C ALA A 101 11.56 -1.51 6.46
N HIS A 102 12.64 -0.82 6.85
CA HIS A 102 12.58 0.64 6.97
C HIS A 102 12.16 1.26 5.64
N GLY A 103 11.05 2.01 5.65
CA GLY A 103 10.46 2.67 4.50
C GLY A 103 9.79 1.75 3.49
N LEU A 104 9.55 0.47 3.82
CA LEU A 104 8.98 -0.50 2.90
C LEU A 104 7.98 -1.43 3.59
N ILE A 105 6.81 -1.59 2.99
CA ILE A 105 5.82 -2.62 3.33
C ILE A 105 5.46 -3.36 2.06
N VAL A 106 5.56 -4.69 2.08
CA VAL A 106 5.12 -5.55 0.98
C VAL A 106 3.97 -6.41 1.50
N ILE A 107 2.81 -6.30 0.87
CA ILE A 107 1.61 -7.09 1.17
C ILE A 107 1.38 -8.03 0.01
N ARG A 108 1.20 -9.32 0.28
CA ARG A 108 1.05 -10.33 -0.78
C ARG A 108 -0.04 -11.33 -0.44
N ALA A 109 -0.86 -11.67 -1.42
CA ALA A 109 -1.79 -12.78 -1.36
C ALA A 109 -1.04 -14.12 -1.40
N GLU A 110 -1.28 -14.99 -0.43
CA GLU A 110 -0.78 -16.35 -0.43
C GLU A 110 -1.61 -17.20 -1.41
N LEU A 111 -1.15 -17.25 -2.65
CA LEU A 111 -1.78 -18.05 -3.68
C LEU A 111 -1.44 -19.54 -3.44
N PRO A 112 -2.42 -20.45 -3.59
CA PRO A 112 -2.14 -21.88 -3.58
C PRO A 112 -1.07 -22.20 -4.62
N ILE A 113 -0.06 -22.98 -4.24
CA ILE A 113 0.87 -23.54 -5.21
C ILE A 113 0.07 -24.49 -6.10
N LEU A 114 -0.26 -24.06 -7.31
CA LEU A 114 -0.74 -24.98 -8.33
C LEU A 114 0.47 -25.82 -8.73
N LEU A 115 0.58 -27.02 -8.15
CA LEU A 115 1.49 -28.04 -8.67
C LEU A 115 0.95 -28.44 -10.05
N ALA A 116 1.54 -27.85 -11.09
CA ALA A 116 1.31 -28.23 -12.49
C ALA A 116 2.08 -29.53 -12.82
#